data_AF-A0A963NS65-F1
#
_entry.id   AF-A0A963NS65-F1
#
_cell.length_a   1.000
_cell.length_b   1.000
_cell.length_c   1.000
_cell.angle_alpha   90.00
_cell.angle_beta   90.00
_cell.angle_gamma   90.00
#
_symmetry.space_group_name_H-M   'P 1'
#
loop_
_entity.id
_entity.type
_entity.pdbx_description
1 polymer ?
#
loop_
_entity_poly.entity_id
_entity_poly.type
_entity_poly.pdbx_seq_one_letter_code
_entity_poly.pdbx_strand_id
1 'polypeptide(L)' 'MLNCKKASQLASRAMDEKLPFWKNLTFKFHLLLCRNCKNFTDQLEFLREASRRLTVSKEFELSAEAKHRIINKLLEN' A
#
# COMPACT_ATOMS: atom_id res chain seq x y z
N MET A 1 -2.82 -23.21 0.64
CA MET A 1 -3.62 -22.15 1.30
C MET A 1 -2.71 -21.04 1.79
N LEU A 2 -3.07 -19.78 1.56
CA LEU A 2 -2.43 -18.61 2.16
C LEU A 2 -2.79 -18.56 3.65
N ASN A 3 -1.83 -18.28 4.54
CA ASN A 3 -2.11 -18.07 5.96
C ASN A 3 -2.36 -16.58 6.26
N CYS A 4 -2.99 -16.28 7.40
CA CYS A 4 -3.40 -14.91 7.75
C CYS A 4 -2.21 -13.93 7.79
N LYS A 5 -1.03 -14.37 8.25
CA LYS A 5 0.20 -13.53 8.28
C LYS A 5 0.64 -13.11 6.88
N LYS A 6 0.65 -14.05 5.93
CA LYS A 6 0.99 -13.73 4.52
C LYS A 6 -0.13 -12.94 3.85
N ALA A 7 -1.39 -13.17 4.22
CA ALA A 7 -2.53 -12.40 3.73
C ALA A 7 -2.49 -10.93 4.18
N SER A 8 -2.18 -10.66 5.44
CA SER A 8 -2.03 -9.28 5.93
C SER A 8 -0.85 -8.55 5.27
N GLN A 9 0.26 -9.27 5.02
CA GLN A 9 1.39 -8.72 4.25
C GLN A 9 1.01 -8.39 2.80
N LEU A 10 0.24 -9.25 2.13
CA LEU A 10 -0.26 -8.98 0.78
C LEU A 10 -1.26 -7.82 0.77
N ALA A 11 -2.13 -7.72 1.77
CA ALA A 11 -3.05 -6.59 1.92
C ALA A 11 -2.29 -5.26 2.05
N SER A 12 -1.26 -5.21 2.91
CA SER A 12 -0.39 -4.03 3.04
C SER A 12 0.30 -3.69 1.72
N ARG A 13 0.91 -4.69 1.07
CA ARG A 13 1.63 -4.49 -0.20
C ARG A 13 0.72 -4.03 -1.33
N ALA A 14 -0.53 -4.51 -1.36
CA ALA A 14 -1.53 -4.06 -2.33
C ALA A 14 -1.90 -2.57 -2.19
N MET A 15 -1.62 -1.95 -1.05
CA MET A 15 -1.79 -0.50 -0.87
C MET A 15 -0.71 0.30 -1.58
N ASP A 16 0.50 -0.25 -1.70
CA ASP A 16 1.64 0.48 -2.25
C ASP A 16 1.86 0.15 -3.73
N GLU A 17 1.59 -1.08 -4.14
CA GLU A 17 1.84 -1.55 -5.50
C GLU A 17 0.76 -2.52 -6.01
N LYS A 18 0.73 -2.70 -7.33
CA LYS A 18 -0.11 -3.74 -7.96
C LYS A 18 0.52 -5.11 -7.70
N LEU A 19 -0.25 -6.00 -7.08
CA LEU A 19 0.18 -7.38 -6.87
C LEU A 19 0.20 -8.17 -8.19
N PRO A 20 1.14 -9.13 -8.35
CA PRO A 20 1.09 -10.11 -9.43
C PRO A 20 -0.25 -10.87 -9.44
N PHE A 21 -0.79 -11.14 -10.64
CA PHE A 21 -2.12 -11.72 -10.83
C PHE A 21 -2.40 -12.94 -9.94
N TRP A 22 -1.49 -13.92 -9.91
CA TRP A 22 -1.63 -15.13 -9.11
C TRP A 22 -1.68 -14.88 -7.60
N LYS A 23 -0.89 -13.92 -7.11
CA LYS A 23 -0.90 -13.53 -5.70
C LYS A 23 -2.21 -12.83 -5.34
N ASN A 24 -2.70 -11.97 -6.24
CA ASN A 24 -3.98 -11.29 -6.07
C ASN A 24 -5.15 -12.29 -6.03
N LEU A 25 -5.17 -13.27 -6.94
CA LEU A 25 -6.22 -14.29 -6.98
C LEU A 25 -6.24 -15.14 -5.69
N THR A 26 -5.07 -15.63 -5.27
CA THR A 26 -4.94 -16.42 -4.03
C THR A 26 -5.35 -15.61 -2.80
N PHE A 27 -4.99 -14.33 -2.76
CA PHE A 27 -5.39 -13.42 -1.70
C PHE A 27 -6.91 -13.21 -1.66
N LYS A 28 -7.55 -12.92 -2.81
CA LYS A 28 -9.01 -12.78 -2.90
C LYS A 28 -9.73 -14.05 -2.44
N PHE A 29 -9.25 -15.23 -2.83
CA PHE A 29 -9.80 -16.49 -2.34
C PHE A 29 -9.70 -16.63 -0.82
N HIS A 30 -8.57 -16.22 -0.22
CA HIS A 30 -8.43 -16.22 1.23
C HIS A 30 -9.41 -15.27 1.92
N LEU A 31 -9.69 -14.09 1.35
CA LEU A 31 -10.66 -13.15 1.91
C LEU A 31 -12.10 -13.69 1.90
N LEU A 32 -12.45 -14.53 0.93
CA LEU A 32 -13.75 -15.20 0.91
C LEU A 32 -13.93 -16.20 2.06
N LEU A 33 -12.83 -16.79 2.54
CA LEU A 33 -12.85 -17.82 3.59
C LEU A 33 -12.56 -17.26 5.00
N CYS A 34 -11.84 -16.15 5.10
CA CYS A 34 -11.39 -15.59 6.37
C CYS A 34 -11.97 -14.19 6.62
N ARG A 35 -13.02 -14.13 7.43
CA ARG A 35 -13.67 -12.86 7.82
C ARG A 35 -12.73 -11.87 8.49
N ASN A 36 -11.79 -12.36 9.30
CA ASN A 36 -10.81 -11.49 9.98
C ASN A 36 -9.90 -10.77 8.98
N CYS A 37 -9.37 -11.49 7.99
CA CYS A 37 -8.55 -10.89 6.93
C CYS A 37 -9.38 -9.96 6.04
N LYS A 38 -10.65 -10.28 5.79
CA LYS A 38 -11.57 -9.37 5.09
C LYS A 38 -11.73 -8.06 5.85
N ASN A 39 -12.12 -8.12 7.13
CA ASN A 39 -12.30 -6.94 7.97
C ASN A 39 -11.01 -6.10 8.08
N PHE A 40 -9.86 -6.75 8.25
CA PHE A 40 -8.56 -6.08 8.27
C PHE A 40 -8.28 -5.32 6.97
N THR A 41 -8.56 -5.94 5.82
CA THR A 41 -8.35 -5.30 4.51
C THR A 41 -9.27 -4.10 4.33
N ASP A 42 -10.54 -4.23 4.71
CA ASP A 42 -11.52 -3.14 4.66
C ASP A 42 -11.10 -1.96 5.59
N GLN A 43 -10.58 -2.26 6.79
CA GLN A 43 -10.06 -1.24 7.72
C GLN A 43 -8.84 -0.51 7.17
N LEU A 44 -7.93 -1.24 6.52
CA LEU A 44 -6.74 -0.65 5.92
C LEU A 44 -7.14 0.31 4.79
N GLU A 45 -8.13 -0.06 3.97
CA GLU A 45 -8.67 0.79 2.91
C GLU A 45 -9.33 2.05 3.47
N PHE A 46 -10.13 1.91 4.54
CA PHE A 46 -10.71 3.04 5.26
C PHE A 46 -9.65 4.02 5.75
N LEU A 47 -8.59 3.53 6.41
CA LEU A 47 -7.50 4.39 6.90
C LEU A 47 -6.80 5.14 5.76
N ARG A 48 -6.53 4.46 4.64
CA ARG A 48 -5.91 5.09 3.46
C ARG A 48 -6.77 6.21 2.89
N GLU A 49 -8.07 5.98 2.77
CA GLU A 49 -9.00 6.98 2.27
C GLU A 49 -9.12 8.17 3.22
N ALA A 50 -9.20 7.92 4.53
CA ALA A 50 -9.19 8.96 5.55
C ALA A 50 -7.90 9.80 5.48
N SER A 51 -6.72 9.15 5.39
CA SER A 51 -5.44 9.85 5.25
C SER A 51 -5.36 10.71 3.99
N ARG A 52 -5.91 10.25 2.86
CA ARG A 52 -5.95 11.03 1.61
C ARG A 52 -6.85 12.25 1.69
N ARG A 53 -7.95 12.17 2.45
CA ARG A 53 -8.82 13.33 2.70
C ARG A 53 -8.19 14.32 3.66
N LEU A 54 -7.37 13.83 4.59
CA LEU A 54 -6.63 14.62 5.56
C LEU A 54 -5.33 15.22 5.00
N THR A 55 -5.01 15.03 3.71
CA THR A 55 -3.83 15.69 3.11
C THR A 55 -4.05 17.21 3.17
N VAL A 56 -3.53 17.80 4.24
CA VAL A 56 -3.43 19.23 4.46
C VAL A 56 -2.71 19.84 3.27
N SER A 57 -3.26 20.95 2.79
CA SER A 57 -2.73 21.82 1.74
C SER A 57 -1.21 21.80 1.66
N LYS A 58 -0.72 21.64 0.42
CA LYS A 58 0.59 21.88 -0.21
C LYS A 58 1.67 22.73 0.53
N GLU A 59 1.87 22.56 1.83
CA GLU A 59 2.83 23.35 2.63
C GLU A 59 4.21 22.71 2.67
N PHE A 60 4.31 21.41 2.37
CA PHE A 60 5.57 20.66 2.39
C PHE A 60 6.04 20.34 0.98
N GLU A 61 6.44 21.36 0.21
CA GLU A 61 7.23 21.13 -1.00
C GLU A 61 8.70 20.92 -0.65
N LEU A 62 9.32 19.89 -1.25
CA LEU A 62 10.77 19.71 -1.15
C LEU A 62 11.49 20.95 -1.70
N SER A 63 12.52 21.40 -0.99
CA SER A 63 13.41 22.46 -1.48
C SER A 63 14.03 22.05 -2.82
N ALA A 64 14.42 23.04 -3.64
CA ALA A 64 15.04 22.77 -4.93
C ALA A 64 16.31 21.91 -4.78
N GLU A 65 17.10 22.16 -3.73
CA GLU A 65 18.32 21.40 -3.42
C GLU A 65 17.99 19.95 -3.05
N ALA A 66 16.95 19.72 -2.24
CA ALA A 66 16.51 18.38 -1.87
C ALA A 66 16.05 17.59 -3.11
N LYS A 67 15.28 18.21 -4.00
CA LYS A 67 14.86 17.62 -5.28
C LYS A 67 16.07 17.25 -6.13
N HIS A 68 17.04 18.16 -6.27
CA HIS A 68 18.23 17.94 -7.10
C HIS A 68 19.10 16.79 -6.58
N ARG A 69 19.31 16.69 -5.26
CA ARG A 69 20.06 15.57 -4.66
C ARG A 69 19.40 14.22 -4.89
N ILE A 70 18.07 14.14 -4.76
CA ILE A 70 17.32 12.89 -4.98
C ILE A 70 17.44 12.45 -6.44
N ILE A 71 17.27 13.36 -7.39
CA ILE A 71 17.35 13.05 -8.83
C ILE A 71 18.74 12.54 -9.20
N ASN A 72 19.81 13.23 -8.78
CA ASN A 72 21.18 12.79 -9.10
C ASN A 72 21.46 11.38 -8.58
N LYS A 73 20.99 11.04 -7.37
CA LYS A 73 21.15 9.69 -6.82
C LYS A 73 20.36 8.61 -7.56
N LEU A 74 19.22 8.94 -8.17
CA LEU A 74 18.44 7.99 -8.97
C LEU A 74 19.05 7.72 -10.35
N LEU A 75 19.82 8.67 -10.89
CA LEU A 75 20.48 8.56 -12.20
C LEU A 75 21.85 7.88 -12.14
N GLU A 76 22.46 7.79 -10.95
CA GLU A 76 23.75 7.14 -10.71
C GLU A 76 23.68 5.60 -10.55
N ASN A 77 22.48 5.00 -10.58
CA ASN A 77 22.24 3.54 -10.52
C ASN A 77 21.63 3.03 -11.83
#